data_AF-A8BY79-F1
#
_entry.id   AF-A8BY79-F1
#
_cell.length_a   1.000
_cell.length_b   1.000
_cell.length_c   1.000
_cell.angle_alpha   90.00
_cell.angle_beta   90.00
_cell.angle_gamma   90.00
#
_symmetry.space_group_name_H-M   'P 1'
#
loop_
_entity.id
_entity.type
_entity.pdbx_description
1 polymer ?
#
loop_
_entity_poly.entity_id
_entity_poly.type
_entity_poly.pdbx_seq_one_letter_code
_entity_poly.pdbx_strand_id
1 'polypeptide(L)'
;MGVEGCATCTKSDSNKGAATCTACQAGYYKDSQACSKCDGTCLTCDGSGQNQCTSCPEGKYLKGDKTCVTSDQCTSTVYPDPESGTCKECSTIDQACTTCKYNATVSKPQCTACNNNKKVKTAIDGITTCVDISSGCEDADHFKADGDAACVLCSDTSGSDPKNKGIAGCKACTKTASANPTCSECLEGYKSTGVGSVTCTPCHANCATCSAETAEDKCLTCKTGFFLVEVTQPAGKCVSCSDTNNGGIDGCVDTLQHHTRPTQPCTGVPFFPQDLVQCSAGSDALPHLVGDCIEATDPAVLWTHYLPSDCLCFRIFT
;
A
#
# COMPACT_ATOMS: atom_id res chain seq x y z
N MET A 1 48.90 3.64 -17.64
CA MET A 1 48.51 2.89 -16.43
C MET A 1 47.18 3.44 -15.98
N GLY A 2 46.16 2.60 -15.78
CA GLY A 2 44.87 3.04 -15.25
C GLY A 2 44.98 3.34 -13.75
N VAL A 3 44.11 4.21 -13.23
CA VAL A 3 43.99 4.47 -11.79
C VAL A 3 43.07 3.40 -11.20
N GLU A 4 43.52 2.69 -10.17
CA GLU A 4 42.70 1.67 -9.49
C GLU A 4 41.44 2.31 -8.90
N GLY A 5 40.30 1.61 -8.99
CA GLY A 5 39.02 2.13 -8.49
C GLY A 5 38.48 3.32 -9.28
N CYS A 6 39.06 3.64 -10.45
CA CYS A 6 38.62 4.76 -11.27
C CYS A 6 37.59 4.32 -12.32
N ALA A 7 36.44 5.01 -12.36
CA ALA A 7 35.41 4.78 -13.36
C ALA A 7 35.68 5.57 -14.66
N THR A 8 36.20 6.79 -14.54
CA THR A 8 36.52 7.64 -15.71
C THR A 8 37.91 8.24 -15.62
N CYS A 9 38.74 7.93 -16.62
CA CYS A 9 40.11 8.42 -16.73
C CYS A 9 40.22 9.49 -17.83
N THR A 10 40.91 10.59 -17.55
CA THR A 10 41.31 11.57 -18.57
C THR A 10 42.78 11.33 -18.93
N LYS A 11 43.10 11.35 -20.23
CA LYS A 11 44.49 11.29 -20.70
C LYS A 11 45.23 12.55 -20.26
N SER A 12 46.46 12.38 -19.78
CA SER A 12 47.35 13.50 -19.45
C SER A 12 47.81 14.22 -20.72
N ASP A 13 47.85 15.55 -20.68
CA ASP A 13 48.23 16.44 -21.80
C ASP A 13 49.62 16.15 -22.39
N SER A 14 50.50 15.48 -21.64
CA SER A 14 51.87 15.23 -22.06
C SER A 14 52.08 13.88 -22.77
N ASN A 15 51.04 13.06 -22.99
CA ASN A 15 51.12 11.68 -23.54
C ASN A 15 52.12 10.74 -22.82
N LYS A 16 52.70 11.19 -21.69
CA LYS A 16 53.73 10.52 -20.90
C LYS A 16 53.49 10.65 -19.38
N GLY A 17 52.29 11.08 -18.98
CA GLY A 17 51.87 11.27 -17.60
C GLY A 17 50.83 10.24 -17.12
N ALA A 18 50.67 10.10 -15.80
CA ALA A 18 49.62 9.27 -15.21
C ALA A 18 48.23 9.80 -15.65
N ALA A 19 47.31 8.90 -16.00
CA ALA A 19 45.93 9.28 -16.28
C ALA A 19 45.29 9.83 -15.01
N THR A 20 44.50 10.90 -15.13
CA THR A 20 43.81 11.50 -13.99
C THR A 20 42.43 10.89 -13.82
N CYS A 21 42.06 10.56 -12.58
CA CYS A 21 40.72 10.06 -12.31
C CYS A 21 39.74 11.21 -12.07
N THR A 22 38.68 11.27 -12.86
CA THR A 22 37.63 12.28 -12.72
C THR A 22 36.46 11.79 -11.88
N ALA A 23 36.13 10.50 -11.96
CA ALA A 23 35.11 9.84 -11.13
C ALA A 23 35.57 8.45 -10.68
N CYS A 24 35.33 8.13 -9.41
CA CYS A 24 35.66 6.84 -8.82
C CYS A 24 34.51 5.83 -8.97
N GLN A 25 34.85 4.54 -8.93
CA GLN A 25 33.89 3.45 -8.87
C GLN A 25 33.15 3.45 -7.53
N ALA A 26 31.97 2.82 -7.47
CA ALA A 26 31.26 2.61 -6.21
C ALA A 26 32.15 1.87 -5.19
N GLY A 27 32.09 2.29 -3.93
CA GLY A 27 33.01 1.81 -2.88
C GLY A 27 34.37 2.52 -2.84
N TYR A 28 34.59 3.53 -3.68
CA TYR A 28 35.77 4.41 -3.64
C TYR A 28 35.37 5.89 -3.64
N TYR A 29 36.13 6.72 -2.94
CA TYR A 29 35.97 8.17 -2.93
C TYR A 29 37.17 8.85 -3.60
N LYS A 30 36.94 10.07 -4.11
CA LYS A 30 37.98 10.84 -4.77
C LYS A 30 38.92 11.45 -3.73
N ASP A 31 40.18 11.03 -3.78
CA ASP A 31 41.25 11.58 -2.97
C ASP A 31 42.26 12.25 -3.90
N SER A 32 42.10 13.57 -4.05
CA SER A 32 42.89 14.38 -4.98
C SER A 32 42.76 13.92 -6.45
N GLN A 33 43.78 13.22 -6.99
CA GLN A 33 43.78 12.69 -8.35
C GLN A 33 43.68 11.16 -8.42
N ALA A 34 43.53 10.51 -7.25
CA ALA A 34 43.39 9.06 -7.11
C ALA A 34 42.04 8.71 -6.48
N CYS A 35 41.71 7.42 -6.53
CA CYS A 35 40.53 6.87 -5.85
C CYS A 35 41.00 6.05 -4.66
N SER A 36 40.50 6.40 -3.48
CA SER A 36 40.77 5.70 -2.23
C SER A 36 39.56 4.89 -1.83
N LYS A 37 39.76 3.68 -1.30
CA LYS A 37 38.68 2.79 -0.93
C LYS A 37 37.91 3.35 0.27
N CYS A 38 36.59 3.21 0.25
CA CYS A 38 35.74 3.47 1.42
C CYS A 38 36.06 2.53 2.57
N ASP A 39 35.71 2.95 3.79
CA ASP A 39 35.67 2.03 4.93
C ASP A 39 34.69 0.87 4.62
N GLY A 40 35.03 -0.34 5.06
CA GLY A 40 34.22 -1.54 4.83
C GLY A 40 32.84 -1.49 5.48
N THR A 41 32.57 -0.53 6.38
CA THR A 41 31.21 -0.30 6.91
C THR A 41 30.28 0.42 5.93
N CYS A 42 30.82 1.11 4.92
CA CYS A 42 30.05 1.91 3.95
C CYS A 42 29.90 1.17 2.61
N LEU A 43 28.81 1.43 1.89
CA LEU A 43 28.68 1.01 0.48
C LEU A 43 29.29 2.08 -0.45
N THR A 44 29.00 3.35 -0.17
CA THR A 44 29.64 4.52 -0.78
C THR A 44 30.01 5.53 0.30
N CYS A 45 31.00 6.38 0.03
CA CYS A 45 31.52 7.33 1.00
C CYS A 45 32.10 8.58 0.31
N ASP A 46 32.28 9.66 1.08
CA ASP A 46 32.98 10.87 0.66
C ASP A 46 34.38 11.01 1.32
N GLY A 47 34.81 10.00 2.07
CA GLY A 47 36.07 9.99 2.80
C GLY A 47 36.38 8.63 3.40
N SER A 48 37.55 8.49 4.02
CA SER A 48 38.06 7.22 4.55
C SER A 48 37.42 6.76 5.86
N GLY A 49 36.70 7.63 6.57
CA GLY A 49 36.16 7.32 7.89
C GLY A 49 34.84 6.54 7.85
N GLN A 50 34.57 5.77 8.91
CA GLN A 50 33.27 5.09 9.15
C GLN A 50 32.09 6.06 9.30
N ASN A 51 32.39 7.34 9.54
CA ASN A 51 31.44 8.47 9.62
C ASN A 51 31.50 9.35 8.37
N GLN A 52 31.94 8.81 7.24
CA GLN A 52 31.93 9.49 5.94
C GLN A 52 31.10 8.71 4.91
N CYS A 53 30.22 7.81 5.36
CA CYS A 53 29.35 7.06 4.47
C CYS A 53 28.33 7.99 3.80
N THR A 54 28.03 7.73 2.53
CA THR A 54 26.93 8.36 1.78
C THR A 54 25.82 7.37 1.44
N SER A 55 26.11 6.06 1.50
CA SER A 55 25.13 4.99 1.47
C SER A 55 25.63 3.77 2.24
N CYS A 56 24.70 2.92 2.64
CA CYS A 56 24.98 1.74 3.46
C CYS A 56 24.77 0.44 2.67
N PRO A 57 25.50 -0.63 3.03
CA PRO A 57 25.23 -1.96 2.49
C PRO A 57 23.79 -2.41 2.80
N GLU A 58 23.30 -3.38 2.02
CA GLU A 58 21.97 -3.96 2.21
C GLU A 58 21.77 -4.42 3.67
N GLY A 59 20.58 -4.15 4.23
CA GLY A 59 20.25 -4.43 5.63
C GLY A 59 20.81 -3.43 6.66
N LYS A 60 21.54 -2.40 6.22
CA LYS A 60 21.99 -1.28 7.07
C LYS A 60 21.36 0.05 6.63
N TYR A 61 21.33 0.99 7.56
CA TYR A 61 20.68 2.28 7.42
C TYR A 61 21.66 3.40 7.71
N LEU A 62 21.65 4.43 6.86
CA LEU A 62 22.47 5.64 7.05
C LEU A 62 21.86 6.53 8.12
N LYS A 63 22.66 6.88 9.12
CA LYS A 63 22.29 7.82 10.19
C LYS A 63 22.79 9.23 9.86
N GLY A 64 22.21 10.25 10.50
CA GLY A 64 22.56 11.66 10.27
C GLY A 64 24.03 12.03 10.56
N ASP A 65 24.74 11.22 11.36
CA ASP A 65 26.18 11.33 11.62
C ASP A 65 27.05 10.64 10.55
N LYS A 66 26.44 10.24 9.42
CA LYS A 66 27.06 9.55 8.29
C LYS A 66 27.66 8.18 8.61
N THR A 67 27.14 7.51 9.64
CA THR A 67 27.48 6.11 9.97
C THR A 67 26.40 5.15 9.48
N CYS A 68 26.80 3.89 9.23
CA CYS A 68 25.89 2.83 8.82
C CYS A 68 25.57 1.90 9.99
N VAL A 69 24.30 1.82 10.37
CA VAL A 69 23.83 1.05 11.53
C VAL A 69 22.79 0.00 11.13
N THR A 70 22.55 -0.97 12.00
CA THR A 70 21.46 -1.97 11.83
C THR A 70 20.11 -1.38 12.24
N SER A 71 19.01 -2.03 11.85
CA SER A 71 17.64 -1.51 12.08
C SER A 71 17.31 -1.28 13.55
N ASP A 72 17.84 -2.11 14.45
CA ASP A 72 17.71 -2.02 15.91
C ASP A 72 18.39 -0.79 16.53
N GLN A 73 19.22 -0.09 15.75
CA GLN A 73 19.87 1.15 16.16
C GLN A 73 19.22 2.41 15.58
N CYS A 74 18.25 2.28 14.66
CA CYS A 74 17.32 3.34 14.31
C CYS A 74 16.13 3.29 15.28
N THR A 75 16.31 3.70 16.53
CA THR A 75 15.26 3.63 17.57
C THR A 75 15.04 4.97 18.27
N SER A 76 13.97 5.02 19.08
CA SER A 76 13.53 6.21 19.80
C SER A 76 13.08 7.31 18.85
N THR A 77 13.89 8.34 18.60
CA THR A 77 13.52 9.53 17.81
C THR A 77 13.67 9.34 16.30
N VAL A 78 14.19 8.19 15.89
CA VAL A 78 14.32 7.79 14.49
C VAL A 78 13.80 6.37 14.27
N TYR A 79 13.48 6.03 13.03
CA TYR A 79 13.09 4.68 12.60
C TYR A 79 13.87 4.27 11.34
N PRO A 80 14.06 2.96 11.10
CA PRO A 80 14.69 2.49 9.87
C PRO A 80 13.69 2.60 8.72
N ASP A 81 14.04 3.31 7.66
CA ASP A 81 13.23 3.44 6.46
C ASP A 81 13.79 2.58 5.31
N PRO A 82 13.17 1.42 5.00
CA PRO A 82 13.65 0.52 3.95
C PRO A 82 13.63 1.14 2.55
N GLU A 83 12.77 2.13 2.30
CA GLU A 83 12.65 2.77 0.99
C GLU A 83 13.87 3.64 0.68
N SER A 84 14.29 4.48 1.63
CA SER A 84 15.47 5.34 1.46
C SER A 84 16.79 4.71 1.90
N GLY A 85 16.76 3.63 2.68
CA GLY A 85 17.96 3.05 3.30
C GLY A 85 18.57 3.95 4.38
N THR A 86 17.76 4.78 5.04
CA THR A 86 18.22 5.74 6.07
C THR A 86 17.44 5.61 7.37
N CYS A 87 18.01 6.07 8.49
CA CYS A 87 17.23 6.30 9.70
C CYS A 87 16.50 7.65 9.56
N LYS A 88 15.17 7.64 9.48
CA LYS A 88 14.35 8.86 9.38
C LYS A 88 13.84 9.31 10.74
N GLU A 89 13.75 10.62 10.93
CA GLU A 89 13.21 11.23 12.17
C GLU A 89 11.71 10.95 12.32
N CYS A 90 11.27 10.68 13.55
CA CYS A 90 9.85 10.42 13.86
C CYS A 90 8.94 11.61 13.52
N SER A 91 9.48 12.83 13.57
CA SER A 91 8.77 14.06 13.21
C SER A 91 8.30 14.09 11.75
N THR A 92 8.86 13.24 10.89
CA THR A 92 8.42 13.08 9.49
C THR A 92 7.10 12.30 9.37
N ILE A 93 6.73 11.50 10.39
CA ILE A 93 5.45 10.79 10.45
C ILE A 93 4.36 11.76 10.89
N ASP A 94 4.61 12.47 11.99
CA ASP A 94 3.77 13.53 12.54
C ASP A 94 4.68 14.48 13.32
N GLN A 95 4.50 15.79 13.15
CA GLN A 95 5.35 16.80 13.79
C GLN A 95 5.38 16.70 15.33
N ALA A 96 4.31 16.17 15.94
CA ALA A 96 4.22 15.95 17.38
C ALA A 96 4.76 14.58 17.83
N CYS A 97 5.19 13.72 16.91
CA CYS A 97 5.72 12.40 17.23
C CYS A 97 7.12 12.48 17.84
N THR A 98 7.32 11.89 19.02
CA THR A 98 8.60 11.88 19.75
C THR A 98 9.31 10.54 19.73
N THR A 99 8.56 9.46 19.65
CA THR A 99 9.12 8.12 19.46
C THR A 99 8.35 7.36 18.39
N CYS A 100 9.05 6.53 17.63
CA CYS A 100 8.45 5.77 16.55
C CYS A 100 9.19 4.47 16.28
N LYS A 101 8.57 3.64 15.44
CA LYS A 101 9.12 2.37 14.94
C LYS A 101 8.65 2.13 13.50
N TYR A 102 9.36 1.29 12.77
CA TYR A 102 8.85 0.75 11.51
C TYR A 102 8.02 -0.51 11.76
N ASN A 103 6.81 -0.59 11.21
CA ASN A 103 5.99 -1.79 11.28
C ASN A 103 6.00 -2.51 9.93
N ALA A 104 6.79 -3.58 9.87
CA ALA A 104 6.94 -4.41 8.67
C ALA A 104 5.65 -5.16 8.28
N THR A 105 4.69 -5.34 9.19
CA THR A 105 3.41 -6.02 8.90
C THR A 105 2.53 -5.18 7.97
N VAL A 106 2.56 -3.86 8.16
CA VAL A 106 1.82 -2.88 7.33
C VAL A 106 2.75 -2.11 6.39
N SER A 107 4.06 -2.44 6.38
CA SER A 107 5.12 -1.77 5.63
C SER A 107 5.13 -0.25 5.78
N LYS A 108 4.80 0.26 6.97
CA LYS A 108 4.69 1.69 7.26
C LYS A 108 5.36 2.07 8.59
N PRO A 109 5.90 3.28 8.72
CA PRO A 109 6.35 3.79 10.00
C PRO A 109 5.17 4.15 10.91
N GLN A 110 5.36 3.97 12.21
CA GLN A 110 4.34 4.19 13.24
C GLN A 110 4.91 4.98 14.41
N CYS A 111 4.23 6.05 14.77
CA CYS A 111 4.45 6.80 15.99
C CYS A 111 4.02 5.99 17.21
N THR A 112 4.84 5.97 18.25
CA THR A 112 4.59 5.25 19.51
C THR A 112 4.47 6.18 20.71
N ALA A 113 4.91 7.44 20.61
CA ALA A 113 4.64 8.46 21.62
C ALA A 113 4.58 9.85 21.00
N CYS A 114 3.77 10.71 21.59
CA CYS A 114 3.57 12.09 21.15
C CYS A 114 4.04 13.08 22.23
N ASN A 115 4.40 14.30 21.82
CA ASN A 115 4.64 15.43 22.72
C ASN A 115 3.32 16.14 23.08
N ASN A 116 3.42 17.18 23.93
CA ASN A 116 2.32 18.10 24.26
C ASN A 116 1.06 17.40 24.80
N ASN A 117 1.22 16.29 25.52
CA ASN A 117 0.13 15.45 26.06
C ASN A 117 -0.83 14.87 25.01
N LYS A 118 -0.47 14.93 23.72
CA LYS A 118 -1.23 14.31 22.64
C LYS A 118 -1.19 12.79 22.75
N LYS A 119 -2.15 12.13 22.10
CA LYS A 119 -2.26 10.67 22.07
C LYS A 119 -2.04 10.16 20.66
N VAL A 120 -1.41 8.99 20.56
CA VAL A 120 -1.29 8.28 19.29
C VAL A 120 -2.68 7.82 18.89
N LYS A 121 -3.09 8.17 17.67
CA LYS A 121 -4.29 7.65 17.00
C LYS A 121 -3.83 6.82 15.82
N THR A 122 -4.22 5.54 15.81
CA THR A 122 -3.80 4.58 14.78
C THR A 122 -5.01 4.24 13.93
N ALA A 123 -4.98 4.62 12.65
CA ALA A 123 -6.00 4.27 11.68
C ALA A 123 -6.01 2.77 11.39
N ILE A 124 -7.11 2.28 10.81
CA ILE A 124 -7.30 0.87 10.44
C ILE A 124 -6.18 0.34 9.52
N ASP A 125 -5.62 1.20 8.66
CA ASP A 125 -4.53 0.85 7.74
C ASP A 125 -3.14 0.91 8.39
N GLY A 126 -3.07 1.16 9.70
CA GLY A 126 -1.84 1.22 10.48
C GLY A 126 -1.14 2.58 10.48
N ILE A 127 -1.64 3.60 9.78
CA ILE A 127 -1.08 4.96 9.85
C ILE A 127 -1.35 5.55 11.22
N THR A 128 -0.33 6.19 11.80
CA THR A 128 -0.43 6.85 13.11
C THR A 128 -0.35 8.36 13.00
N THR A 129 -1.14 9.05 13.80
CA THR A 129 -1.07 10.51 13.98
C THR A 129 -1.09 10.86 15.46
N CYS A 130 -0.68 12.08 15.81
CA CYS A 130 -0.71 12.59 17.18
C CYS A 130 -1.86 13.59 17.34
N VAL A 131 -2.87 13.23 18.10
CA VAL A 131 -4.10 14.02 18.25
C VAL A 131 -4.32 14.51 19.67
N ASP A 132 -4.99 15.65 19.79
CA ASP A 132 -5.56 16.10 21.05
C ASP A 132 -6.76 15.21 21.40
N ILE A 133 -6.75 14.60 22.59
CA ILE A 133 -7.75 13.59 22.96
C ILE A 133 -9.18 14.15 22.93
N SER A 134 -9.35 15.40 23.36
CA SER A 134 -10.65 16.05 23.51
C SER A 134 -11.37 16.31 22.18
N SER A 135 -10.62 16.58 21.11
CA SER A 135 -11.17 17.02 19.81
C SER A 135 -10.85 16.09 18.63
N GLY A 136 -9.79 15.28 18.72
CA GLY A 136 -9.30 14.49 17.59
C GLY A 136 -9.41 12.98 17.75
N CYS A 137 -9.84 12.49 18.93
CA CYS A 137 -9.95 11.06 19.16
C CYS A 137 -11.27 10.47 18.66
N GLU A 138 -12.40 10.86 19.25
CA GLU A 138 -13.70 10.20 19.04
C GLU A 138 -14.24 10.45 17.64
N ASP A 139 -14.47 9.36 16.92
CA ASP A 139 -15.12 9.32 15.62
C ASP A 139 -15.83 7.97 15.45
N ALA A 140 -16.06 7.53 14.21
CA ALA A 140 -16.75 6.27 13.96
C ALA A 140 -15.93 5.05 14.42
N ASP A 141 -14.61 5.08 14.26
CA ASP A 141 -13.71 3.94 14.45
C ASP A 141 -12.79 4.08 15.68
N HIS A 142 -12.90 5.15 16.45
CA HIS A 142 -12.11 5.36 17.67
C HIS A 142 -12.96 5.85 18.85
N PHE A 143 -12.51 5.48 20.05
CA PHE A 143 -13.11 5.92 21.31
C PHE A 143 -12.05 6.31 22.35
N LYS A 144 -12.46 7.10 23.35
CA LYS A 144 -11.58 7.48 24.48
C LYS A 144 -11.50 6.37 25.52
N ALA A 145 -10.26 6.03 25.90
CA ALA A 145 -10.05 5.28 27.13
C ALA A 145 -10.45 6.12 28.36
N ASP A 146 -10.83 5.46 29.45
CA ASP A 146 -11.22 6.12 30.70
C ASP A 146 -10.09 7.02 31.22
N GLY A 147 -10.47 8.20 31.72
CA GLY A 147 -9.52 9.21 32.17
C GLY A 147 -8.66 9.80 31.05
N ASP A 148 -9.13 9.77 29.80
CA ASP A 148 -8.43 10.28 28.62
C ASP A 148 -7.04 9.65 28.40
N ALA A 149 -6.86 8.41 28.88
CA ALA A 149 -5.56 7.75 28.93
C ALA A 149 -4.97 7.48 27.53
N ALA A 150 -5.82 7.15 26.56
CA ALA A 150 -5.46 6.78 25.20
C ALA A 150 -6.61 7.05 24.21
N CYS A 151 -6.27 7.16 22.94
CA CYS A 151 -7.23 7.09 21.85
C CYS A 151 -7.21 5.68 21.25
N VAL A 152 -8.30 4.95 21.38
CA VAL A 152 -8.33 3.51 21.13
C VAL A 152 -9.13 3.24 19.86
N LEU A 153 -8.51 2.52 18.92
CA LEU A 153 -9.20 2.03 17.73
C LEU A 153 -10.21 0.95 18.13
N CYS A 154 -11.41 0.97 17.54
CA CYS A 154 -12.50 0.05 17.87
C CYS A 154 -12.12 -1.43 17.72
N SER A 155 -11.14 -1.76 16.87
CA SER A 155 -10.61 -3.11 16.67
C SER A 155 -9.38 -3.46 17.53
N ASP A 156 -8.82 -2.50 18.28
CA ASP A 156 -7.60 -2.73 19.06
C ASP A 156 -7.90 -3.51 20.35
N THR A 157 -7.53 -4.78 20.36
CA THR A 157 -7.74 -5.68 21.49
C THR A 157 -6.57 -5.75 22.46
N SER A 158 -5.54 -4.89 22.32
CA SER A 158 -4.34 -4.93 23.16
C SER A 158 -4.57 -4.51 24.61
N GLY A 159 -5.64 -3.74 24.88
CA GLY A 159 -6.01 -3.30 26.22
C GLY A 159 -6.34 -4.44 27.20
N SER A 160 -5.92 -4.29 28.46
CA SER A 160 -6.20 -5.26 29.53
C SER A 160 -7.53 -5.00 30.24
N ASP A 161 -7.95 -3.75 30.37
CA ASP A 161 -9.25 -3.37 30.92
C ASP A 161 -10.32 -3.43 29.80
N PRO A 162 -11.40 -4.22 29.94
CA PRO A 162 -12.48 -4.28 28.96
C PRO A 162 -13.09 -2.93 28.57
N LYS A 163 -13.03 -1.91 29.43
CA LYS A 163 -13.52 -0.55 29.13
C LYS A 163 -12.60 0.22 28.19
N ASN A 164 -11.33 -0.15 28.13
CA ASN A 164 -10.28 0.53 27.38
C ASN A 164 -9.70 -0.37 26.28
N LYS A 165 -10.44 -1.40 25.91
CA LYS A 165 -10.08 -2.42 24.93
C LYS A 165 -11.16 -2.42 23.86
N GLY A 166 -10.75 -2.37 22.60
CA GLY A 166 -11.63 -2.58 21.45
C GLY A 166 -12.15 -4.01 21.36
N ILE A 167 -12.95 -4.24 20.33
CA ILE A 167 -13.63 -5.50 20.03
C ILE A 167 -13.02 -6.08 18.76
N ALA A 168 -12.61 -7.36 18.80
CA ALA A 168 -12.03 -8.02 17.64
C ALA A 168 -12.96 -7.92 16.42
N GLY A 169 -12.40 -7.50 15.28
CA GLY A 169 -13.17 -7.35 14.04
C GLY A 169 -14.14 -6.17 14.00
N CYS A 170 -14.11 -5.27 14.98
CA CYS A 170 -15.00 -4.12 15.02
C CYS A 170 -14.44 -2.93 14.25
N LYS A 171 -15.19 -2.45 13.24
CA LYS A 171 -14.84 -1.29 12.43
C LYS A 171 -15.31 -0.01 13.09
N ALA A 172 -16.57 0.02 13.51
CA ALA A 172 -17.17 1.17 14.17
C ALA A 172 -17.75 0.79 15.52
N CYS A 173 -17.56 1.64 16.52
CA CYS A 173 -18.02 1.38 17.87
C CYS A 173 -18.41 2.66 18.60
N THR A 174 -19.22 2.49 19.64
CA THR A 174 -19.59 3.56 20.56
C THR A 174 -19.18 3.16 21.96
N LYS A 175 -18.79 4.15 22.77
CA LYS A 175 -18.52 3.94 24.19
C LYS A 175 -19.15 5.07 24.99
N THR A 176 -19.95 4.70 25.99
CA THR A 176 -20.41 5.64 27.02
C THR A 176 -19.44 5.62 28.20
N ALA A 177 -19.34 6.74 28.92
CA ALA A 177 -18.35 6.89 29.99
C ALA A 177 -18.45 5.74 31.01
N SER A 178 -17.29 5.12 31.33
CA SER A 178 -17.17 3.98 32.26
C SER A 178 -17.86 2.67 31.85
N ALA A 179 -18.45 2.60 30.65
CA ALA A 179 -18.98 1.37 30.06
C ALA A 179 -17.98 0.71 29.11
N ASN A 180 -18.21 -0.57 28.80
CA ASN A 180 -17.48 -1.25 27.74
C ASN A 180 -17.91 -0.66 26.38
N PRO A 181 -17.00 -0.57 25.39
CA PRO A 181 -17.41 -0.19 24.04
C PRO A 181 -18.37 -1.24 23.47
N THR A 182 -19.25 -0.80 22.58
CA THR A 182 -20.19 -1.64 21.83
C THR A 182 -19.96 -1.47 20.35
N CYS A 183 -19.86 -2.58 19.61
CA CYS A 183 -19.64 -2.54 18.17
C CYS A 183 -20.95 -2.25 17.42
N SER A 184 -20.88 -1.41 16.39
CA SER A 184 -22.00 -1.08 15.49
C SER A 184 -21.76 -1.54 14.04
N GLU A 185 -20.51 -1.70 13.62
CA GLU A 185 -20.15 -2.19 12.28
C GLU A 185 -18.91 -3.09 12.34
N CYS A 186 -18.91 -4.18 11.60
CA CYS A 186 -17.78 -5.10 11.52
C CYS A 186 -16.81 -4.73 10.39
N LEU A 187 -15.53 -5.07 10.57
CA LEU A 187 -14.51 -5.01 9.53
C LEU A 187 -14.78 -6.04 8.44
N GLU A 188 -14.20 -5.81 7.26
CA GLU A 188 -14.21 -6.79 6.18
C GLU A 188 -13.59 -8.13 6.64
N GLY A 189 -14.21 -9.23 6.25
CA GLY A 189 -13.84 -10.58 6.67
C GLY A 189 -14.46 -11.01 8.00
N TYR A 190 -15.41 -10.24 8.54
CA TYR A 190 -16.20 -10.60 9.71
C TYR A 190 -17.69 -10.66 9.40
N LYS A 191 -18.35 -11.69 9.91
CA LYS A 191 -19.80 -11.84 9.92
C LYS A 191 -20.39 -10.97 11.03
N SER A 192 -21.32 -10.12 10.66
CA SER A 192 -22.12 -9.32 11.60
C SER A 192 -23.34 -10.10 12.06
N THR A 193 -23.58 -10.13 13.37
CA THR A 193 -24.79 -10.72 13.97
C THR A 193 -25.37 -9.77 15.02
N GLY A 194 -26.65 -9.40 14.90
CA GLY A 194 -27.33 -8.46 15.80
C GLY A 194 -27.93 -7.26 15.05
N VAL A 195 -28.75 -6.45 15.74
CA VAL A 195 -29.33 -5.20 15.21
C VAL A 195 -28.96 -4.06 16.16
N GLY A 196 -28.39 -2.99 15.62
CA GLY A 196 -27.89 -1.86 16.40
C GLY A 196 -26.52 -2.14 17.03
N SER A 197 -26.47 -3.08 17.99
CA SER A 197 -25.21 -3.63 18.50
C SER A 197 -24.92 -4.96 17.83
N VAL A 198 -23.75 -5.06 17.22
CA VAL A 198 -23.34 -6.22 16.41
C VAL A 198 -22.21 -6.99 17.08
N THR A 199 -22.23 -8.31 16.90
CA THR A 199 -21.11 -9.20 17.21
C THR A 199 -20.40 -9.54 15.91
N CYS A 200 -19.08 -9.40 15.89
CA CYS A 200 -18.24 -9.65 14.72
C CYS A 200 -17.49 -10.97 14.92
N THR A 201 -17.77 -11.96 14.08
CA THR A 201 -17.09 -13.26 14.08
C THR A 201 -16.35 -13.48 12.78
N PRO A 202 -15.15 -14.09 12.79
CA PRO A 202 -14.33 -14.18 11.59
C PRO A 202 -14.96 -15.10 10.54
N CYS A 203 -14.94 -14.64 9.29
CA CYS A 203 -15.21 -15.48 8.14
C CYS A 203 -14.01 -16.38 7.83
N HIS A 204 -14.21 -17.36 6.94
CA HIS A 204 -13.08 -18.11 6.39
C HIS A 204 -12.10 -17.18 5.65
N ALA A 205 -10.86 -17.62 5.49
CA ALA A 205 -9.86 -16.89 4.72
C ALA A 205 -10.41 -16.45 3.36
N ASN A 206 -10.05 -15.23 2.97
CA ASN A 206 -10.43 -14.59 1.70
C ASN A 206 -11.92 -14.27 1.50
N CYS A 207 -12.83 -14.68 2.39
CA CYS A 207 -14.18 -14.13 2.39
C CYS A 207 -14.14 -12.67 2.85
N ALA A 208 -14.81 -11.77 2.14
CA ALA A 208 -15.10 -10.41 2.60
C ALA A 208 -16.36 -10.39 3.48
N THR A 209 -17.38 -11.17 3.12
CA THR A 209 -18.56 -11.44 3.94
C THR A 209 -18.92 -12.92 3.87
N CYS A 210 -19.60 -13.45 4.88
CA CYS A 210 -19.95 -14.87 4.94
C CYS A 210 -21.29 -15.11 5.65
N SER A 211 -21.93 -16.22 5.29
CA SER A 211 -23.19 -16.69 5.90
C SER A 211 -22.96 -17.53 7.16
N ALA A 212 -21.79 -18.15 7.28
CA ALA A 212 -21.38 -18.93 8.44
C ALA A 212 -19.91 -18.66 8.80
N GLU A 213 -19.62 -18.76 10.09
CA GLU A 213 -18.31 -18.48 10.66
C GLU A 213 -17.30 -19.53 10.22
N THR A 214 -16.11 -19.10 9.80
CA THR A 214 -14.96 -19.96 9.44
C THR A 214 -15.19 -21.02 8.34
N ALA A 215 -16.39 -21.13 7.76
CA ALA A 215 -16.70 -22.11 6.73
C ALA A 215 -16.30 -21.61 5.33
N GLU A 216 -15.44 -22.39 4.66
CA GLU A 216 -14.81 -22.05 3.38
C GLU A 216 -15.82 -21.89 2.23
N ASP A 217 -16.86 -22.71 2.23
CA ASP A 217 -17.92 -22.77 1.22
C ASP A 217 -19.11 -21.85 1.54
N LYS A 218 -18.96 -20.98 2.54
CA LYS A 218 -20.01 -20.09 3.05
C LYS A 218 -19.69 -18.61 2.86
N CYS A 219 -18.71 -18.26 2.03
CA CYS A 219 -18.48 -16.88 1.63
C CYS A 219 -19.67 -16.37 0.79
N LEU A 220 -20.08 -15.13 1.03
CA LEU A 220 -21.08 -14.43 0.24
C LEU A 220 -20.42 -13.43 -0.73
N THR A 221 -19.32 -12.82 -0.29
CA THR A 221 -18.45 -11.99 -1.12
C THR A 221 -16.99 -12.30 -0.80
N CYS A 222 -16.09 -12.01 -1.74
CA CYS A 222 -14.66 -12.23 -1.60
C CYS A 222 -13.90 -10.92 -1.40
N LYS A 223 -12.78 -11.00 -0.68
CA LYS A 223 -11.84 -9.89 -0.55
C LYS A 223 -11.26 -9.53 -1.91
N THR A 224 -10.75 -8.31 -2.03
CA THR A 224 -10.09 -7.86 -3.26
C THR A 224 -8.95 -8.81 -3.67
N GLY A 225 -8.85 -9.11 -4.97
CA GLY A 225 -7.92 -10.12 -5.50
C GLY A 225 -8.43 -11.56 -5.45
N PHE A 226 -9.67 -11.78 -5.00
CA PHE A 226 -10.32 -13.09 -4.96
C PHE A 226 -11.70 -13.03 -5.61
N PHE A 227 -12.14 -14.15 -6.19
CA PHE A 227 -13.46 -14.30 -6.76
C PHE A 227 -14.20 -15.50 -6.18
N LEU A 228 -15.53 -15.45 -6.25
CA LEU A 228 -16.41 -16.46 -5.68
C LEU A 228 -16.60 -17.61 -6.67
N VAL A 229 -16.18 -18.81 -6.29
CA VAL A 229 -16.53 -20.05 -6.96
C VAL A 229 -17.73 -20.64 -6.25
N GLU A 230 -18.87 -20.64 -6.94
CA GLU A 230 -20.15 -21.05 -6.38
C GLU A 230 -20.19 -22.57 -6.15
N VAL A 231 -20.54 -22.98 -4.92
CA VAL A 231 -20.69 -24.40 -4.55
C VAL A 231 -22.16 -24.70 -4.20
N THR A 232 -22.84 -23.77 -3.53
CA THR A 232 -24.28 -23.86 -3.19
C THR A 232 -24.89 -22.45 -3.09
N GLN A 233 -25.75 -22.05 -4.03
CA GLN A 233 -26.38 -20.71 -4.03
C GLN A 233 -27.11 -20.41 -2.70
N PRO A 234 -26.90 -19.24 -2.06
CA PRO A 234 -26.14 -18.05 -2.51
C PRO A 234 -24.69 -17.93 -2.00
N ALA A 235 -24.05 -19.04 -1.59
CA ALA A 235 -22.72 -19.02 -0.98
C ALA A 235 -21.69 -19.88 -1.76
N GLY A 236 -20.41 -19.53 -1.61
CA GLY A 236 -19.33 -20.21 -2.31
C GLY A 236 -17.99 -20.08 -1.61
N LYS A 237 -16.95 -20.51 -2.32
CA LYS A 237 -15.55 -20.45 -1.88
C LYS A 237 -14.83 -19.31 -2.59
N CYS A 238 -14.05 -18.54 -1.84
CA CYS A 238 -13.20 -17.48 -2.41
C CYS A 238 -11.84 -18.04 -2.81
N VAL A 239 -11.53 -17.97 -4.10
CA VAL A 239 -10.25 -18.39 -4.68
C VAL A 239 -9.51 -17.19 -5.27
N SER A 240 -8.18 -17.26 -5.31
CA SER A 240 -7.36 -16.16 -5.82
C SER A 240 -7.63 -15.96 -7.32
N CYS A 241 -7.70 -14.70 -7.76
CA CYS A 241 -7.84 -14.39 -9.18
C CYS A 241 -6.68 -14.93 -10.03
N SER A 242 -5.51 -15.19 -9.45
CA SER A 242 -4.36 -15.78 -10.16
C SER A 242 -4.34 -17.32 -10.13
N ASP A 243 -5.29 -17.98 -9.45
CA ASP A 243 -5.31 -19.43 -9.32
C ASP A 243 -5.91 -20.11 -10.56
N THR A 244 -5.04 -20.46 -11.50
CA THR A 244 -5.41 -21.13 -12.76
C THR A 244 -6.03 -22.51 -12.59
N ASN A 245 -5.85 -23.17 -11.43
CA ASN A 245 -6.50 -24.46 -11.17
C ASN A 245 -7.99 -24.32 -10.89
N ASN A 246 -8.41 -23.14 -10.41
CA ASN A 246 -9.77 -22.85 -9.99
C ASN A 246 -10.46 -21.82 -10.90
N GLY A 247 -9.97 -21.66 -12.14
CA GLY A 247 -10.55 -20.75 -13.14
C GLY A 247 -10.04 -19.31 -13.07
N GLY A 248 -9.01 -19.04 -12.26
CA GLY A 248 -8.26 -17.78 -12.29
C GLY A 248 -7.38 -17.63 -13.53
N ILE A 249 -6.85 -16.44 -13.73
CA ILE A 249 -5.99 -16.06 -14.85
C ILE A 249 -4.60 -15.71 -14.31
N ASP A 250 -3.57 -16.36 -14.85
CA ASP A 250 -2.19 -16.06 -14.50
C ASP A 250 -1.86 -14.58 -14.76
N GLY A 251 -1.23 -13.93 -13.79
CA GLY A 251 -0.94 -12.49 -13.87
C GLY A 251 -2.14 -11.56 -13.64
N CYS A 252 -3.31 -12.06 -13.20
CA CYS A 252 -4.39 -11.20 -12.71
C CYS A 252 -3.94 -10.49 -11.42
N VAL A 253 -3.38 -9.28 -11.59
CA VAL A 253 -3.00 -8.38 -10.51
C VAL A 253 -4.05 -7.30 -10.34
N ASP A 254 -4.39 -7.02 -9.09
CA ASP A 254 -5.35 -5.97 -8.72
C ASP A 254 -4.72 -4.59 -8.93
N THR A 255 -4.73 -4.09 -10.16
CA THR A 255 -4.50 -2.67 -10.41
C THR A 255 -5.81 -1.94 -10.16
N LEU A 256 -5.98 -1.44 -8.93
CA LEU A 256 -7.12 -0.64 -8.51
C LEU A 256 -7.16 0.69 -9.28
N GLN A 257 -7.70 0.67 -10.51
CA GLN A 257 -8.30 1.82 -11.16
C GLN A 257 -9.71 1.43 -11.63
N HIS A 258 -10.69 1.80 -10.80
CA HIS A 258 -12.12 1.93 -11.13
C HIS A 258 -12.78 0.83 -11.99
N HIS A 259 -13.26 -0.25 -11.38
CA HIS A 259 -14.43 -0.95 -11.94
C HIS A 259 -15.44 -1.31 -10.84
N THR A 260 -16.39 -0.40 -10.63
CA THR A 260 -17.64 -0.66 -9.91
C THR A 260 -18.58 -1.47 -10.81
N ARG A 261 -18.40 -2.79 -10.87
CA ARG A 261 -19.52 -3.71 -11.18
C ARG A 261 -19.22 -5.12 -10.63
N PRO A 262 -19.88 -5.55 -9.54
CA PRO A 262 -19.83 -6.96 -9.14
C PRO A 262 -20.68 -7.75 -10.16
N THR A 263 -20.34 -9.02 -10.38
CA THR A 263 -21.12 -10.05 -11.12
C THR A 263 -20.76 -10.41 -12.57
N GLN A 264 -19.50 -10.37 -13.03
CA GLN A 264 -19.13 -11.15 -14.23
C GLN A 264 -17.90 -12.03 -14.04
N PRO A 265 -17.97 -13.34 -14.38
CA PRO A 265 -16.80 -14.20 -14.46
C PRO A 265 -15.93 -13.79 -15.65
N CYS A 266 -14.60 -13.77 -15.44
CA CYS A 266 -13.63 -13.49 -16.48
C CYS A 266 -13.64 -14.64 -17.50
N THR A 267 -14.33 -14.48 -18.64
CA THR A 267 -14.23 -15.43 -19.75
C THR A 267 -12.95 -15.15 -20.54
N GLY A 268 -12.01 -16.09 -20.48
CA GLY A 268 -10.71 -15.98 -21.10
C GLY A 268 -10.75 -15.94 -22.63
N VAL A 269 -9.97 -15.03 -23.21
CA VAL A 269 -9.49 -15.11 -24.58
C VAL A 269 -7.96 -15.10 -24.50
N PRO A 270 -7.24 -16.00 -25.21
CA PRO A 270 -5.78 -16.08 -25.12
C PRO A 270 -5.14 -14.78 -25.63
N PHE A 271 -4.36 -14.14 -24.76
CA PHE A 271 -3.61 -12.91 -25.03
C PHE A 271 -2.46 -13.18 -26.02
N PHE A 272 -2.51 -12.53 -27.18
CA PHE A 272 -1.32 -12.10 -27.91
C PHE A 272 -1.10 -10.60 -27.62
N PRO A 273 0.15 -10.11 -27.62
CA PRO A 273 0.47 -8.83 -27.01
C PRO A 273 -0.03 -7.67 -27.89
N GLN A 274 -0.34 -6.55 -27.23
CA GLN A 274 -0.64 -5.19 -27.69
C GLN A 274 -2.11 -4.79 -27.44
N ASP A 275 -2.31 -4.15 -26.28
CA ASP A 275 -3.29 -3.10 -25.95
C ASP A 275 -4.74 -3.21 -26.51
N LEU A 276 -5.65 -3.75 -25.69
CA LEU A 276 -6.93 -3.14 -25.23
C LEU A 276 -7.81 -4.24 -24.59
N VAL A 277 -8.31 -4.00 -23.38
CA VAL A 277 -9.34 -4.83 -22.75
C VAL A 277 -10.68 -4.52 -23.43
N GLN A 278 -11.22 -5.46 -24.20
CA GLN A 278 -12.61 -5.41 -24.67
C GLN A 278 -13.45 -6.49 -23.96
N CYS A 279 -14.53 -6.08 -23.32
CA CYS A 279 -15.58 -6.97 -22.83
C CYS A 279 -16.52 -7.34 -24.00
N SER A 280 -16.61 -8.62 -24.37
CA SER A 280 -17.58 -9.08 -25.38
C SER A 280 -18.97 -9.28 -24.76
N ALA A 281 -20.00 -8.71 -25.38
CA ALA A 281 -21.40 -9.01 -25.05
C ALA A 281 -21.75 -10.44 -25.48
N GLY A 282 -22.23 -11.26 -24.54
CA GLY A 282 -22.82 -12.57 -24.83
C GLY A 282 -24.03 -12.41 -25.74
N SER A 283 -24.05 -13.22 -26.79
CA SER A 283 -25.11 -13.32 -27.79
C SER A 283 -26.39 -13.87 -27.17
N ASP A 284 -27.35 -13.00 -26.87
CA ASP A 284 -28.79 -13.33 -26.79
C ASP A 284 -29.63 -12.03 -26.77
N ALA A 285 -29.78 -11.41 -27.95
CA ALA A 285 -30.82 -10.43 -28.20
C ALA A 285 -31.34 -10.58 -29.65
N LEU A 286 -32.66 -10.67 -29.77
CA LEU A 286 -33.44 -10.90 -31.00
C LEU A 286 -33.18 -9.85 -32.12
N PRO A 287 -33.46 -10.20 -33.39
CA PRO A 287 -32.98 -9.46 -34.56
C PRO A 287 -33.93 -8.32 -34.90
N HIS A 288 -33.42 -7.09 -35.07
CA HIS A 288 -33.88 -6.11 -36.05
C HIS A 288 -32.95 -4.89 -35.98
N LEU A 289 -32.57 -4.38 -37.16
CA LEU A 289 -31.60 -3.31 -37.44
C LEU A 289 -30.15 -3.78 -37.66
N VAL A 290 -29.96 -4.56 -38.73
CA VAL A 290 -28.71 -4.45 -39.51
C VAL A 290 -28.84 -3.18 -40.33
N GLY A 291 -28.06 -2.15 -39.98
CA GLY A 291 -27.89 -0.95 -40.78
C GLY A 291 -26.41 -0.79 -41.09
N ASP A 292 -26.02 -1.09 -42.33
CA ASP A 292 -24.68 -0.86 -42.83
C ASP A 292 -24.32 0.63 -42.78
N CYS A 293 -23.20 0.99 -42.15
CA CYS A 293 -22.66 2.34 -42.24
C CYS A 293 -22.03 2.54 -43.62
N ILE A 294 -22.78 3.20 -44.51
CA ILE A 294 -22.30 3.70 -45.81
C ILE A 294 -21.38 4.91 -45.55
N GLU A 295 -20.19 4.93 -46.15
CA GLU A 295 -19.29 6.08 -46.14
C GLU A 295 -19.91 7.27 -46.88
N ALA A 296 -20.16 8.37 -46.17
CA ALA A 296 -20.52 9.66 -46.78
C ALA A 296 -19.29 10.56 -46.81
N THR A 297 -18.74 10.75 -48.01
CA THR A 297 -17.76 11.79 -48.33
C THR A 297 -18.46 13.14 -48.58
N ASP A 298 -17.95 14.18 -47.90
CA ASP A 298 -18.06 15.64 -48.19
C ASP A 298 -18.99 16.50 -47.28
N PRO A 299 -18.59 17.74 -46.89
CA PRO A 299 -19.16 18.51 -45.80
C PRO A 299 -20.05 19.66 -46.27
N ALA A 300 -21.32 19.68 -45.85
CA ALA A 300 -22.11 20.88 -45.58
C ALA A 300 -23.61 20.55 -45.47
N VAL A 301 -24.07 20.11 -44.30
CA VAL A 301 -25.50 20.23 -43.93
C VAL A 301 -25.60 20.45 -42.41
N LEU A 302 -25.90 21.68 -42.00
CA LEU A 302 -26.56 21.96 -40.70
C LEU A 302 -27.96 21.33 -40.76
N TRP A 303 -28.39 20.58 -39.74
CA TRP A 303 -29.66 20.77 -39.01
C TRP A 303 -29.66 19.92 -37.73
N THR A 304 -30.21 20.53 -36.68
CA THR A 304 -30.28 20.13 -35.28
C THR A 304 -31.26 18.99 -34.99
N HIS A 305 -30.87 18.03 -34.14
CA HIS A 305 -31.74 17.48 -33.08
C HIS A 305 -30.91 16.80 -31.98
N TYR A 306 -31.53 16.67 -30.80
CA TYR A 306 -30.97 16.74 -29.45
C TYR A 306 -30.91 15.34 -28.80
N LEU A 307 -29.96 15.14 -27.87
CA LEU A 307 -29.79 14.08 -26.84
C LEU A 307 -28.83 12.90 -27.14
N PRO A 308 -28.23 12.28 -26.10
CA PRO A 308 -27.41 12.85 -25.02
C PRO A 308 -25.97 12.32 -25.06
N SER A 309 -25.08 13.00 -24.35
CA SER A 309 -23.62 12.83 -24.30
C SER A 309 -23.14 11.39 -24.07
N ASP A 310 -22.05 11.03 -24.76
CA ASP A 310 -21.07 9.94 -24.48
C ASP A 310 -20.82 8.90 -25.59
N CYS A 311 -20.80 9.34 -26.87
CA CYS A 311 -20.15 8.58 -27.95
C CYS A 311 -19.00 9.39 -28.58
N LEU A 312 -17.76 9.08 -28.22
CA LEU A 312 -16.55 9.54 -28.95
C LEU A 312 -16.09 8.40 -29.88
N CYS A 313 -16.30 8.56 -31.18
CA CYS A 313 -15.62 7.77 -32.21
C CYS A 313 -14.21 8.33 -32.43
N PHE A 314 -13.17 7.52 -32.25
CA PHE A 314 -11.81 7.86 -32.69
C PHE A 314 -11.41 7.00 -33.90
N ARG A 315 -10.92 7.67 -34.96
CA ARG A 315 -10.23 7.08 -36.12
C ARG A 315 -8.82 6.68 -35.68
N ILE A 316 -8.42 5.42 -35.87
CA ILE A 316 -7.02 5.00 -35.75
C ILE A 316 -6.46 4.89 -37.18
N PHE A 317 -5.51 5.76 -37.52
CA PHE A 317 -4.62 5.53 -38.66
C PHE A 317 -3.66 4.41 -38.27
N THR A 318 -3.59 3.36 -39.09
CA THR A 318 -2.65 2.24 -38.96
C THR A 318 -1.20 2.69 -39.00
#